data_AF-A0AAN7P9X7-F1
#
_entry.id   AF-A0AAN7P9X7-F1
#
_cell.length_a   1.000
_cell.length_b   1.000
_cell.length_c   1.000
_cell.angle_alpha   90.00
_cell.angle_beta   90.00
_cell.angle_gamma   90.00
#
_symmetry.space_group_name_H-M   'P 1'
#
loop_
_entity.id
_entity.type
_entity.pdbx_description
1 polymer ?
#
loop_
_entity_poly.entity_id
_entity_poly.type
_entity_poly.pdbx_seq_one_letter_code
_entity_poly.pdbx_strand_id
1 'polypeptide(L)'
;MVFCLVVKCGSTSLRDKSIHFYRVPSIYNRKGKLNDTLQRRRNQWISLLKREDLTENKINSGRICSKHFITGQPAKWSDIDNPDWLPTQNMGYNSINQPAVSAQERFERAKRRKIKDPLKKSLSANTAMVSNIRKYFVFYLLNSFNNCTF
;
A
#
# COMPACT_ATOMS: atom_id res chain seq x y z
N MET A 1 0.25 -2.76 8.73
CA MET A 1 0.06 -2.00 7.48
C MET A 1 1.43 -1.55 6.97
N VAL A 2 1.71 -1.66 5.67
CA VAL A 2 3.00 -1.28 5.09
C VAL A 2 2.83 -0.05 4.19
N PHE A 3 3.75 0.90 4.31
CA PHE A 3 3.83 2.10 3.48
C PHE A 3 5.12 2.08 2.65
N CYS A 4 5.05 2.66 1.45
CA CYS A 4 6.24 2.86 0.65
C CYS A 4 7.14 3.94 1.26
N LEU A 5 8.45 3.68 1.29
CA LEU A 5 9.45 4.57 1.87
C LEU A 5 9.83 5.75 0.95
N VAL A 6 9.57 5.63 -0.36
CA VAL A 6 9.89 6.63 -1.37
C VAL A 6 9.05 7.90 -1.17
N VAL A 7 9.70 9.06 -1.29
CA VAL A 7 9.08 10.38 -1.12
C VAL A 7 7.88 10.55 -2.06
N LYS A 8 6.78 11.11 -1.54
CA LYS A 8 5.51 11.33 -2.25
C LYS A 8 4.84 10.04 -2.79
N CYS A 9 5.33 8.84 -2.46
CA CYS A 9 4.67 7.60 -2.83
C CYS A 9 3.58 7.25 -1.81
N GLY A 10 2.31 7.37 -2.20
CA GLY A 10 1.17 7.04 -1.35
C GLY A 10 0.78 5.56 -1.35
N SER A 11 1.60 4.66 -1.92
CA SER A 11 1.26 3.24 -2.05
C SER A 11 1.27 2.53 -0.69
N THR A 12 0.23 1.76 -0.41
CA THR A 12 0.04 1.06 0.87
C THR A 12 -0.45 -0.37 0.66
N SER A 13 0.00 -1.31 1.49
CA SER A 13 -0.42 -2.71 1.39
C SER A 13 -1.90 -2.93 1.71
N LEU A 14 -2.54 -2.01 2.42
CA LEU A 14 -3.96 -2.11 2.80
C LEU A 14 -4.88 -1.85 1.61
N ARG A 15 -4.60 -0.78 0.85
CA ARG A 15 -5.42 -0.36 -0.28
C ARG A 15 -4.96 -1.01 -1.58
N ASP A 16 -3.65 -1.08 -1.81
CA ASP A 16 -3.06 -1.40 -3.10
C ASP A 16 -2.61 -2.86 -3.12
N LYS A 17 -3.58 -3.78 -3.15
CA LYS A 17 -3.36 -5.23 -3.01
C LYS A 17 -2.51 -5.88 -4.11
N SER A 18 -2.49 -5.29 -5.30
CA SER A 18 -1.69 -5.76 -6.44
C SER A 18 -0.24 -5.27 -6.42
N ILE A 19 0.13 -4.43 -5.46
CA ILE A 19 1.47 -3.85 -5.35
C ILE A 19 2.30 -4.68 -4.37
N HIS A 20 3.48 -5.11 -4.81
CA HIS A 20 4.43 -5.79 -3.95
C HIS A 20 5.34 -4.78 -3.24
N PHE A 21 5.80 -5.14 -2.04
CA PHE A 21 6.60 -4.30 -1.18
C PHE A 21 7.89 -5.03 -0.79
N TYR A 22 9.03 -4.48 -1.17
CA TYR A 22 10.35 -5.07 -0.99
C TYR A 22 11.12 -4.39 0.12
N ARG A 23 11.89 -5.16 0.88
CA ARG A 23 12.70 -4.66 2.00
C ARG A 23 13.96 -3.99 1.49
N VAL A 24 14.39 -2.94 2.18
CA VAL A 24 15.72 -2.37 1.98
C VAL A 24 16.76 -3.47 2.26
N PRO A 25 17.76 -3.68 1.38
CA PRO A 25 18.75 -4.73 1.55
C PRO A 25 19.43 -4.72 2.92
N SER A 26 19.63 -5.90 3.50
CA SER A 26 20.51 -6.10 4.67
C SER A 26 21.97 -6.02 4.23
N ILE A 27 22.87 -5.57 5.11
CA ILE A 27 24.32 -5.62 4.89
C ILE A 27 24.92 -7.01 5.15
N TYR A 28 24.17 -7.86 5.87
CA TYR A 28 24.58 -9.22 6.22
C TYR A 28 24.04 -10.22 5.21
N ASN A 29 24.89 -11.14 4.78
CA ASN A 29 24.48 -12.27 3.97
C ASN A 29 23.72 -13.32 4.80
N ARG A 30 23.25 -14.39 4.16
CA ARG A 30 22.51 -15.48 4.82
C ARG A 30 23.30 -16.16 5.96
N LYS A 31 24.63 -16.11 5.93
CA LYS A 31 25.52 -16.67 6.97
C LYS A 31 25.82 -15.65 8.09
N GLY A 32 25.18 -14.48 8.09
CA GLY A 32 25.42 -13.42 9.06
C GLY A 32 26.74 -12.66 8.88
N LYS A 33 27.49 -12.90 7.80
CA LYS A 33 28.73 -12.18 7.51
C LYS A 33 28.44 -10.89 6.77
N LEU A 34 29.19 -9.84 7.09
CA LEU A 34 29.19 -8.59 6.32
C LEU A 34 29.54 -8.89 4.86
N ASN A 35 28.86 -8.21 3.94
CA ASN A 35 29.12 -8.34 2.52
C ASN A 35 29.13 -6.96 1.88
N ASP A 36 30.26 -6.62 1.25
CA ASP A 36 30.52 -5.29 0.71
C ASP A 36 29.54 -4.92 -0.42
N THR A 37 29.16 -5.89 -1.26
CA THR A 37 28.18 -5.68 -2.35
C THR A 37 26.80 -5.35 -1.78
N LEU A 38 26.37 -6.06 -0.73
CA LEU A 38 25.11 -5.78 -0.05
C LEU A 38 25.13 -4.43 0.67
N GLN A 39 26.24 -4.08 1.31
CA GLN A 39 26.43 -2.78 1.94
C GLN A 39 26.40 -1.64 0.92
N ARG A 40 27.11 -1.77 -0.20
CA ARG A 40 27.09 -0.81 -1.32
C ARG A 40 25.68 -0.64 -1.86
N ARG A 41 24.98 -1.75 -2.11
CA ARG A 41 23.59 -1.72 -2.58
C ARG A 41 22.68 -1.00 -1.60
N ARG A 42 22.78 -1.31 -0.30
CA ARG A 42 21.99 -0.66 0.75
C ARG A 42 22.25 0.85 0.79
N ASN A 43 23.51 1.26 0.76
CA ASN A 43 23.88 2.67 0.79
C ASN A 43 23.31 3.44 -0.41
N GLN A 44 23.34 2.85 -1.60
CA GLN A 44 22.74 3.44 -2.79
C GLN A 44 21.20 3.50 -2.72
N TRP A 45 20.54 2.47 -2.17
CA TRP A 45 19.10 2.54 -1.91
C TRP A 45 18.75 3.69 -0.97
N ILE A 46 19.53 3.89 0.10
CA ILE A 46 19.31 4.97 1.06
C ILE A 46 19.54 6.33 0.42
N SER A 47 20.63 6.50 -0.34
CA SER A 47 20.95 7.78 -0.99
C SER A 47 19.88 8.18 -2.01
N LEU A 48 19.29 7.21 -2.72
CA LEU A 48 18.22 7.44 -3.68
C LEU A 48 16.92 7.94 -3.06
N LEU A 49 16.66 7.68 -1.77
CA LEU A 49 15.45 8.15 -1.09
C LEU A 49 15.46 9.65 -0.84
N LYS A 50 16.64 10.28 -0.73
CA LYS A 50 16.82 11.72 -0.46
C LYS A 50 15.96 12.23 0.70
N ARG A 51 15.96 11.49 1.82
CA ARG A 51 15.23 11.82 3.04
C ARG A 51 16.19 11.99 4.20
N GLU A 52 16.06 13.09 4.92
CA GLU A 52 16.86 13.39 6.11
C GLU A 52 16.35 12.64 7.36
N ASP A 53 15.05 12.29 7.38
CA ASP A 53 14.40 11.69 8.55
C ASP A 53 14.61 10.16 8.70
N LEU A 54 15.53 9.57 7.94
CA LEU A 54 15.77 8.13 7.90
C LEU A 54 16.72 7.68 9.02
N THR A 55 16.15 7.07 10.05
CA THR A 55 16.90 6.33 11.07
C THR A 55 17.08 4.87 10.65
N GLU A 56 18.09 4.19 11.18
CA GLU A 56 18.36 2.77 10.87
C GLU A 56 17.14 1.86 11.16
N ASN A 57 16.38 2.14 12.22
CA ASN A 57 15.13 1.44 12.53
C ASN A 57 14.06 1.63 11.45
N LYS A 58 13.92 2.85 10.91
CA LYS A 58 12.99 3.14 9.80
C LYS A 58 13.45 2.47 8.52
N ILE A 59 14.76 2.39 8.26
CA ILE A 59 15.30 1.73 7.07
C ILE A 59 15.08 0.20 7.16
N ASN A 60 15.34 -0.41 8.32
CA ASN A 60 15.19 -1.86 8.53
C ASN A 60 13.74 -2.36 8.46
N SER A 61 12.80 -1.52 8.90
CA SER A 61 11.36 -1.77 8.76
C SER A 61 10.79 -1.26 7.43
N GLY A 62 11.54 -0.39 6.75
CA GLY A 62 11.15 0.28 5.51
C GLY A 62 10.90 -0.68 4.36
N ARG A 63 9.98 -0.29 3.47
CA ARG A 63 9.62 -1.04 2.28
C ARG A 63 9.50 -0.12 1.06
N ILE A 64 9.96 -0.58 -0.10
CA ILE A 64 9.83 0.11 -1.38
C ILE A 64 8.87 -0.71 -2.25
N CYS A 65 7.93 -0.04 -2.91
CA CYS A 65 6.90 -0.74 -3.68
C CYS A 65 7.36 -1.06 -5.11
N SER A 66 6.71 -2.03 -5.76
CA SER A 66 7.06 -2.52 -7.10
C SER A 66 7.15 -1.45 -8.17
N LYS A 67 6.38 -0.36 -8.03
CA LYS A 67 6.38 0.80 -8.97
C LYS A 67 7.73 1.50 -9.15
N HIS A 68 8.70 1.23 -8.27
CA HIS A 68 10.02 1.86 -8.31
C HIS A 68 11.07 1.03 -9.07
N PHE A 69 10.66 -0.11 -9.63
CA PHE A 69 11.45 -1.01 -10.45
C PHE A 69 10.80 -1.17 -11.83
N ILE A 70 11.61 -1.35 -12.86
CA ILE A 70 11.19 -1.55 -14.25
C ILE A 70 10.42 -2.87 -14.39
N THR A 71 10.97 -3.96 -13.88
CA THR A 71 10.31 -5.29 -13.87
C THR A 71 9.32 -5.45 -12.71
N GLY A 72 9.13 -4.42 -11.89
CA GLY A 72 8.28 -4.48 -10.72
C GLY A 72 8.93 -5.16 -9.50
N GLN A 73 10.18 -5.62 -9.60
CA GLN A 73 10.91 -6.25 -8.50
C GLN A 73 12.40 -5.90 -8.51
N PRO A 74 13.08 -5.90 -7.35
CA PRO A 74 14.52 -5.72 -7.30
C PRO A 74 15.26 -6.93 -7.85
N ALA A 75 16.33 -6.68 -8.60
CA ALA A 75 17.23 -7.74 -9.07
C ALA A 75 17.93 -8.47 -7.91
N LYS A 76 18.55 -9.61 -8.19
CA LYS A 76 19.38 -10.31 -7.19
C LYS A 76 20.55 -9.43 -6.79
N TRP A 77 21.09 -9.66 -5.59
CA TRP A 77 22.20 -8.85 -5.07
C TRP A 77 23.50 -9.03 -5.86
N SER A 78 23.69 -10.20 -6.47
CA SER A 78 24.82 -10.54 -7.35
C SER A 78 24.78 -9.84 -8.71
N ASP A 79 23.58 -9.45 -9.17
CA ASP A 79 23.36 -9.01 -10.54
C ASP A 79 23.50 -7.47 -10.60
N ILE A 80 24.72 -7.00 -10.40
CA ILE A 80 25.06 -5.57 -10.21
C ILE A 80 24.69 -4.73 -11.44
N ASP A 81 24.84 -5.30 -12.63
CA ASP A 81 24.59 -4.61 -13.90
C ASP A 81 23.10 -4.54 -14.28
N ASN A 82 22.23 -5.16 -13.50
CA ASN A 82 20.80 -5.12 -13.75
C ASN A 82 20.23 -3.73 -13.44
N PRO A 83 19.44 -3.11 -14.33
CA PRO A 83 18.87 -1.79 -14.07
C PRO A 83 17.92 -1.76 -12.85
N ASP A 84 17.33 -2.91 -12.48
CA ASP A 84 16.52 -3.08 -11.27
C ASP A 84 17.33 -3.45 -10.03
N TRP A 85 18.66 -3.37 -10.09
CA TRP A 85 19.49 -3.51 -8.90
C TRP A 85 19.20 -2.37 -7.88
N LEU A 86 18.79 -1.21 -8.37
CA LEU A 86 18.40 -0.02 -7.60
C LEU A 86 16.96 0.43 -7.93
N PRO A 87 16.22 1.01 -6.97
CA PRO A 87 14.91 1.61 -7.21
C PRO A 87 15.09 2.98 -7.88
N THR A 88 14.95 3.05 -9.20
CA THR A 88 15.20 4.27 -9.98
C THR A 88 13.92 4.92 -10.49
N GLN A 89 12.81 4.19 -10.56
CA GLN A 89 11.57 4.67 -11.14
C GLN A 89 10.76 5.50 -10.14
N ASN A 90 10.13 6.58 -10.61
CA ASN A 90 9.12 7.35 -9.87
C ASN A 90 9.57 7.83 -8.46
N MET A 91 10.80 8.34 -8.33
CA MET A 91 11.42 8.67 -7.02
C MET A 91 10.90 9.96 -6.35
N GLY A 92 9.97 10.69 -6.97
CA GLY A 92 9.24 11.79 -6.34
C GLY A 92 9.93 13.17 -6.34
N TYR A 93 11.23 13.25 -6.62
CA TYR A 93 11.99 14.52 -6.66
C TYR A 93 12.38 15.01 -8.07
N ASN A 94 12.22 14.20 -9.13
CA ASN A 94 12.48 14.64 -10.51
C ASN A 94 11.32 15.47 -11.12
N SER A 95 10.43 15.99 -10.28
CA SER A 95 9.29 16.79 -10.71
C SER A 95 9.65 18.27 -10.72
N ILE A 96 10.50 18.68 -11.67
CA ILE A 96 10.80 20.10 -11.89
C ILE A 96 9.50 20.90 -12.17
N ASN A 97 8.40 20.25 -12.53
CA ASN A 97 7.15 20.90 -12.93
C ASN A 97 5.86 20.38 -12.26
N GLN A 98 5.89 19.78 -11.06
CA GLN A 98 4.62 19.43 -10.39
C GLN A 98 4.20 20.52 -9.39
N PRO A 99 3.11 21.27 -9.68
CA PRO A 99 2.61 22.26 -8.74
C PRO A 99 2.22 21.58 -7.43
N ALA A 100 2.58 22.21 -6.30
CA ALA A 100 2.12 21.76 -5.00
C ALA A 100 0.58 21.74 -4.99
N VAL A 101 -0.01 20.63 -4.53
CA VAL A 101 -1.47 20.51 -4.39
C VAL A 101 -2.00 21.71 -3.61
N SER A 102 -2.92 22.46 -4.21
CA SER A 102 -3.37 23.74 -3.64
C SER A 102 -4.03 23.51 -2.27
N ALA A 103 -3.99 24.53 -1.41
CA ALA A 103 -4.68 24.47 -0.11
C ALA A 103 -6.18 24.17 -0.30
N GLN A 104 -6.77 24.71 -1.37
CA GLN A 104 -8.17 24.53 -1.71
C GLN A 104 -8.49 23.10 -2.15
N GLU A 105 -7.66 22.46 -2.97
CA GLU A 105 -7.82 21.04 -3.30
C GLU A 105 -7.70 20.13 -2.08
N ARG A 106 -6.81 20.47 -1.15
CA ARG A 106 -6.68 19.74 0.13
C ARG A 106 -7.95 19.89 0.98
N PHE A 107 -8.48 21.10 1.09
CA PHE A 107 -9.73 21.39 1.80
C PHE A 107 -10.92 20.64 1.20
N GLU A 108 -11.11 20.72 -0.12
CA GLU A 108 -12.19 20.01 -0.82
C GLU A 108 -12.12 18.50 -0.64
N ARG A 109 -10.91 17.93 -0.67
CA ARG A 109 -10.72 16.50 -0.41
C ARG A 109 -11.10 16.12 1.03
N ALA A 110 -10.80 16.98 2.02
CA ALA A 110 -11.20 16.77 3.40
C ALA A 110 -12.73 16.85 3.57
N LYS A 111 -13.37 17.82 2.92
CA LYS A 111 -14.84 17.95 2.89
C LYS A 111 -15.52 16.72 2.30
N ARG A 112 -15.03 16.20 1.17
CA ARG A 112 -15.55 14.97 0.53
C ARG A 112 -15.46 13.74 1.44
N ARG A 113 -14.42 13.62 2.26
CA ARG A 113 -14.28 12.50 3.22
C ARG A 113 -15.37 12.53 4.29
N LYS A 114 -15.64 13.70 4.87
CA LYS A 114 -16.70 13.88 5.88
C LYS A 114 -18.09 13.49 5.38
N ILE A 115 -18.36 13.64 4.08
CA ILE A 115 -19.66 13.29 3.48
C ILE A 115 -19.73 11.78 3.16
N LYS A 116 -18.65 11.18 2.64
CA LYS A 116 -18.64 9.78 2.20
C LYS A 116 -18.75 8.77 3.35
N ASP A 117 -18.19 9.07 4.51
CA ASP A 117 -18.19 8.16 5.65
C ASP A 117 -19.59 7.89 6.23
N PRO A 118 -20.43 8.91 6.50
CA PRO A 118 -21.81 8.70 6.92
C PRO A 118 -22.65 7.97 5.85
N LEU A 119 -22.46 8.29 4.56
CA LEU A 119 -23.20 7.67 3.46
C LEU A 119 -22.87 6.18 3.32
N LYS A 120 -21.61 5.78 3.52
CA LYS A 120 -21.23 4.36 3.55
C LYS A 120 -21.84 3.62 4.74
N LYS A 121 -21.90 4.27 5.90
CA LYS A 121 -22.51 3.70 7.11
C LYS A 121 -24.01 3.47 6.94
N SER A 122 -24.73 4.45 6.37
CA SER A 122 -26.16 4.31 6.09
C SER A 122 -26.45 3.24 5.03
N LEU A 123 -25.67 3.17 3.94
CA LEU A 123 -25.81 2.10 2.94
C LEU A 123 -25.59 0.70 3.55
N SER A 124 -24.55 0.55 4.38
CA SER A 124 -24.27 -0.72 5.08
C SER A 124 -25.42 -1.13 6.01
N ALA A 125 -25.97 -0.18 6.78
CA ALA A 125 -27.10 -0.43 7.67
C ALA A 125 -28.36 -0.83 6.90
N ASN A 126 -28.67 -0.12 5.81
CA ASN A 126 -29.82 -0.43 4.95
C ASN A 126 -29.67 -1.81 4.30
N THR A 127 -28.46 -2.16 3.85
CA THR A 127 -28.19 -3.48 3.25
C THR A 127 -28.40 -4.61 4.27
N ALA A 128 -27.91 -4.42 5.51
CA ALA A 128 -28.13 -5.37 6.60
C ALA A 128 -29.63 -5.53 6.93
N MET A 129 -30.36 -4.41 7.01
CA MET A 129 -31.80 -4.42 7.27
C MET A 129 -32.58 -5.18 6.19
N VAL A 130 -32.32 -4.92 4.91
CA VAL A 130 -32.95 -5.63 3.79
C VAL A 130 -32.61 -7.12 3.81
N SER A 131 -31.37 -7.49 4.15
CA SER A 131 -30.99 -8.90 4.27
C SER A 131 -31.73 -9.63 5.39
N ASN A 132 -31.97 -8.96 6.53
CA ASN A 132 -32.77 -9.50 7.63
C ASN A 132 -34.23 -9.65 7.22
N ILE A 133 -34.84 -8.64 6.59
CA ILE A 133 -36.22 -8.72 6.09
C ILE A 133 -36.39 -9.90 5.13
N ARG A 134 -35.45 -10.10 4.20
CA ARG A 134 -35.46 -11.25 3.29
C ARG A 134 -35.39 -12.59 4.03
N LYS A 135 -34.56 -12.71 5.07
CA LYS A 135 -34.49 -13.92 5.90
C LYS A 135 -35.81 -14.20 6.64
N TYR A 136 -36.41 -13.16 7.23
CA TYR A 136 -37.72 -13.28 7.89
C TYR A 136 -38.81 -13.68 6.89
N PHE A 137 -38.85 -13.08 5.71
CA PHE A 137 -39.85 -13.41 4.70
C PHE A 137 -39.71 -14.86 4.18
N VAL A 138 -38.48 -15.32 3.94
CA VAL A 138 -38.21 -16.73 3.57
C VAL A 138 -38.61 -17.68 4.70
N PHE A 139 -38.31 -17.32 5.96
CA PHE A 139 -38.72 -18.11 7.12
C PHE A 139 -40.25 -18.20 7.25
N TYR A 140 -40.97 -17.09 7.06
CA TYR A 140 -42.44 -17.08 7.09
C TYR A 140 -43.06 -17.89 5.95
N LEU A 141 -42.54 -17.78 4.73
CA LEU A 141 -43.01 -18.58 3.61
C LEU A 141 -42.80 -20.08 3.85
N LEU A 142 -41.61 -20.49 4.32
CA LEU A 142 -41.33 -21.91 4.59
C LEU A 142 -42.19 -22.50 5.71
N ASN A 143 -42.53 -21.71 6.74
CA ASN A 143 -43.42 -22.15 7.81
C ASN A 143 -44.91 -22.09 7.43
N SER A 144 -45.30 -21.30 6.44
CA SER A 144 -46.69 -21.24 5.96
C SER A 144 -47.10 -22.45 5.11
N PHE A 145 -46.14 -23.19 4.53
CA PHE A 145 -46.41 -24.43 3.78
C PHE A 145 -46.52 -25.68 4.67
N ASN A 146 -46.02 -25.65 5.92
CA ASN A 146 -46.04 -26.80 6.83
C ASN A 146 -47.31 -26.88 7.71
N ASN A 147 -48.23 -25.91 7.61
CA ASN A 147 -49.49 -25.90 8.37
C ASN A 147 -50.72 -26.34 7.54
N CYS A 148 -50.51 -26.90 6.34
CA CYS A 148 -51.57 -27.46 5.49
C CYS A 148 -51.33 -28.94 5.21
N THR A 149 -51.34 -29.77 6.24
CA THR A 149 -51.61 -31.21 6.12
C THR A 149 -52.67 -31.57 7.15
N PHE A 150 -53.92 -31.55 6.70
CA PHE A 150 -55.09 -32.11 7.40
C PHE A 150 -55.39 -33.47 6.79
#